data_AF-A0A952TGU9-F1
#
_entry.id   AF-A0A952TGU9-F1
#
_cell.length_a   1.000
_cell.length_b   1.000
_cell.length_c   1.000
_cell.angle_alpha   90.00
_cell.angle_beta   90.00
_cell.angle_gamma   90.00
#
_symmetry.space_group_name_H-M   'P 1'
#
loop_
_entity.id
_entity.type
_entity.pdbx_description
1 polymer ?
#
loop_
_entity_poly.entity_id
_entity_poly.type
_entity_poly.pdbx_seq_one_letter_code
_entity_poly.pdbx_strand_id
1 'polypeptide(L)'
;MVHNVEPLLQSLGRSQPSPRMMSSRVRLTLALGYFNYDAKDGSSMIYQGQNYGRYAAVDPFLRSLVHQVLTRPCANSFLQICGFRAVHFDDVEVLYQRTVGNGLFPEIRVLSGALTPRHTVNTGERAVEQRARAQKAERSFNASFADSDLVIYVGHSREGGGPDFAPPRLKNGRVDYSSYQKARVGSRLLMESLRSSQRKARALALLSCDTTEHFLNEVSQVGTASRMEVVLTRGNVHAEDQTAGALAALDLFLRQGSLSGLSQFVAASQVLSQSMQPVNTPGMSRR
;
A
#
# COMPACT_ATOMS: atom_id res chain seq x y z
N MET A 1 0.33 -12.99 11.22
CA MET A 1 0.40 -11.64 10.59
C MET A 1 -0.20 -11.59 9.18
N VAL A 2 -0.82 -12.66 8.65
CA VAL A 2 -1.52 -12.60 7.33
C VAL A 2 -2.90 -13.23 7.43
N HIS A 3 -3.59 -13.01 8.56
CA HIS A 3 -4.86 -13.69 8.82
C HIS A 3 -6.00 -13.19 7.91
N ASN A 4 -5.88 -11.97 7.37
CA ASN A 4 -6.96 -11.31 6.63
C ASN A 4 -6.82 -11.40 5.10
N VAL A 5 -5.64 -11.72 4.56
CA VAL A 5 -5.45 -11.71 3.10
C VAL A 5 -6.06 -12.94 2.44
N GLU A 6 -5.88 -14.14 2.97
CA GLU A 6 -6.42 -15.35 2.34
C GLU A 6 -7.97 -15.38 2.34
N PRO A 7 -8.67 -15.08 3.44
CA PRO A 7 -10.13 -14.93 3.42
C PRO A 7 -10.61 -13.86 2.43
N LEU A 8 -9.87 -12.75 2.30
CA LEU A 8 -10.18 -11.72 1.31
C LEU A 8 -10.05 -12.27 -0.12
N LEU A 9 -8.94 -12.93 -0.43
CA LEU A 9 -8.70 -13.49 -1.76
C LEU A 9 -9.78 -14.52 -2.13
N GLN A 10 -10.25 -15.29 -1.15
CA GLN A 10 -11.38 -16.20 -1.33
C GLN A 10 -12.70 -15.46 -1.60
N SER A 11 -12.97 -14.36 -0.89
CA SER A 11 -14.17 -13.53 -1.10
C SER A 11 -14.18 -12.88 -2.49
N LEU A 12 -13.07 -12.26 -2.90
CA LEU A 12 -12.88 -11.68 -4.23
C LEU A 12 -13.03 -12.74 -5.35
N GLY A 13 -12.58 -13.96 -5.07
CA GLY A 13 -12.73 -15.09 -5.98
C GLY A 13 -14.19 -15.52 -6.22
N ARG A 14 -15.14 -15.15 -5.36
CA ARG A 14 -16.56 -15.54 -5.47
C ARG A 14 -17.46 -14.49 -6.14
N SER A 15 -17.08 -13.22 -6.12
CA SER A 15 -17.86 -12.14 -6.74
C SER A 15 -17.65 -12.09 -8.26
N GLN A 16 -18.72 -12.23 -9.04
CA GLN A 16 -18.68 -12.04 -10.50
C GLN A 16 -19.10 -10.62 -10.90
N PRO A 17 -18.25 -9.95 -11.66
CA PRO A 17 -18.68 -9.46 -12.97
C PRO A 17 -17.90 -10.15 -14.08
N SER A 18 -18.55 -10.31 -15.24
CA SER A 18 -17.87 -10.71 -16.47
C SER A 18 -16.77 -9.69 -16.78
N PRO A 19 -15.52 -10.11 -17.00
CA PRO A 19 -14.43 -9.19 -17.29
C PRO A 19 -14.80 -8.39 -18.54
N ARG A 20 -14.91 -7.06 -18.41
CA ARG A 20 -14.85 -6.21 -19.59
C ARG A 20 -13.40 -6.27 -20.05
N MET A 21 -13.14 -7.01 -21.13
CA MET A 21 -11.81 -7.05 -21.72
C MET A 21 -11.36 -5.62 -21.99
N MET A 22 -10.38 -5.16 -21.21
CA MET A 22 -9.70 -3.91 -21.51
C MET A 22 -8.90 -4.13 -22.78
N SER A 23 -9.21 -3.43 -23.87
CA SER A 23 -8.56 -3.59 -25.19
C SER A 23 -7.16 -2.96 -25.27
N SER A 24 -6.59 -2.52 -24.14
CA SER A 24 -5.33 -1.78 -24.09
C SER A 24 -4.43 -2.29 -22.97
N ARG A 25 -3.13 -2.00 -23.09
CA ARG A 25 -2.12 -2.24 -22.05
C ARG A 25 -2.53 -1.47 -20.79
N VAL A 26 -2.71 -2.19 -19.69
CA VAL A 26 -3.04 -1.64 -18.37
C VAL A 26 -1.79 -1.62 -17.50
N ARG A 27 -1.45 -0.47 -16.94
CA ARG A 27 -0.30 -0.29 -16.03
C ARG A 27 -0.78 0.11 -14.65
N LEU A 28 -0.40 -0.66 -13.63
CA LEU A 28 -0.81 -0.45 -12.25
C LEU A 28 0.43 -0.25 -11.39
N THR A 29 0.43 0.73 -10.51
CA THR A 29 1.48 0.91 -9.50
C THR A 29 0.90 0.66 -8.12
N LEU A 30 1.53 -0.24 -7.35
CA LEU A 30 1.34 -0.40 -5.91
C LEU A 30 2.61 0.06 -5.19
N ALA A 31 2.51 1.16 -4.46
CA ALA A 31 3.60 1.70 -3.68
C ALA A 31 3.43 1.40 -2.20
N LEU A 32 4.39 0.67 -1.64
CA LEU A 32 4.49 0.38 -0.21
C LEU A 32 5.43 1.43 0.40
N GLY A 33 4.84 2.40 1.10
CA GLY A 33 5.56 3.39 1.89
C GLY A 33 6.33 2.75 3.04
N TYR A 34 7.15 3.54 3.75
CA TYR A 34 7.85 3.05 4.94
C TYR A 34 6.85 2.85 6.07
N PHE A 35 6.33 1.64 6.18
CA PHE A 35 5.33 1.29 7.17
C PHE A 35 6.03 0.79 8.43
N ASN A 36 6.30 1.67 9.39
CA ASN A 36 6.86 1.23 10.67
C ASN A 36 5.80 0.66 11.60
N TYR A 37 6.12 -0.44 12.28
CA TYR A 37 5.40 -0.92 13.45
C TYR A 37 5.63 0.02 14.64
N ASP A 38 4.57 0.69 15.10
CA ASP A 38 4.62 1.61 16.24
C ASP A 38 3.68 1.11 17.34
N ALA A 39 4.20 0.23 18.20
CA ALA A 39 3.45 -0.19 19.37
C ALA A 39 3.39 0.95 20.38
N LYS A 40 2.18 1.29 20.83
CA LYS A 40 1.95 2.38 21.80
C LYS A 40 2.68 2.16 23.13
N ASP A 41 2.91 0.90 23.50
CA ASP A 41 3.65 0.49 24.69
C ASP A 41 5.17 0.48 24.50
N GLY A 42 5.66 0.79 23.28
CA GLY A 42 7.07 0.75 22.94
C GLY A 42 7.63 -0.65 22.75
N SER A 43 6.79 -1.68 22.66
CA SER A 43 7.23 -3.05 22.40
C SER A 43 7.88 -3.19 21.02
N SER A 44 8.76 -4.19 20.92
CA SER A 44 9.42 -4.52 19.65
C SER A 44 8.54 -5.42 18.80
N MET A 45 8.66 -5.31 17.49
CA MET A 45 7.99 -6.25 16.59
C MET A 45 8.67 -7.62 16.67
N ILE A 46 7.91 -8.64 17.08
CA ILE A 46 8.34 -10.03 17.03
C ILE A 46 7.54 -10.75 15.95
N TYR A 47 8.23 -11.37 15.00
CA TYR A 47 7.60 -12.12 13.92
C TYR A 47 8.38 -13.40 13.64
N GLN A 48 7.68 -14.54 13.64
CA GLN A 48 8.26 -15.88 13.47
C GLN A 48 9.43 -16.15 14.44
N GLY A 49 9.29 -15.74 15.71
CA GLY A 49 10.31 -15.89 16.74
C GLY A 49 11.50 -14.91 16.63
N GLN A 50 11.56 -14.09 15.58
CA GLN A 50 12.61 -13.09 15.40
C GLN A 50 12.15 -11.70 15.88
N ASN A 51 13.01 -11.03 16.66
CA ASN A 51 12.83 -9.66 17.07
C ASN A 51 13.40 -8.69 16.02
N TYR A 52 12.57 -7.78 15.52
CA TYR A 52 12.94 -6.77 14.52
C TYR A 52 13.12 -5.36 15.12
N GLY A 53 12.90 -5.23 16.43
CA GLY A 53 13.02 -3.98 17.18
C GLY A 53 11.77 -3.10 17.11
N ARG A 54 11.86 -1.94 17.75
CA ARG A 54 10.86 -0.87 17.66
C ARG A 54 10.92 -0.22 16.28
N TYR A 55 9.78 0.28 15.79
CA TYR A 55 9.71 0.97 14.48
C TYR A 55 10.12 0.11 13.29
N ALA A 56 10.11 -1.23 13.44
CA ALA A 56 10.44 -2.18 12.39
C ALA A 56 9.64 -1.89 11.13
N ALA A 57 10.30 -1.90 9.98
CA ALA A 57 9.65 -1.67 8.70
C ALA A 57 8.88 -2.93 8.27
N VAL A 58 7.60 -2.75 7.99
CA VAL A 58 6.67 -3.83 7.63
C VAL A 58 6.62 -4.02 6.11
N ASP A 59 6.93 -2.99 5.31
CA ASP A 59 6.83 -3.04 3.85
C ASP A 59 7.68 -4.12 3.16
N PRO A 60 8.85 -4.57 3.67
CA PRO A 60 9.53 -5.74 3.09
C PRO A 60 8.70 -7.02 3.19
N PHE A 61 7.96 -7.22 4.29
CA PHE A 61 7.07 -8.39 4.44
C PHE A 61 5.85 -8.25 3.52
N LEU A 62 5.29 -7.04 3.40
CA LEU A 62 4.17 -6.77 2.51
C LEU A 62 4.56 -6.98 1.04
N ARG A 63 5.76 -6.56 0.63
CA ARG A 63 6.29 -6.81 -0.72
C ARG A 63 6.41 -8.31 -1.00
N SER A 64 6.90 -9.09 -0.03
CA SER A 64 6.97 -10.56 -0.14
C SER A 64 5.57 -11.18 -0.27
N LEU A 65 4.59 -10.69 0.50
CA LEU A 65 3.21 -11.15 0.41
C LEU A 65 2.58 -10.83 -0.96
N VAL A 66 2.73 -9.60 -1.43
CA VAL A 66 2.25 -9.19 -2.76
C VAL A 66 2.89 -10.04 -3.84
N HIS A 67 4.20 -10.31 -3.75
CA HIS A 67 4.89 -11.21 -4.68
C HIS A 67 4.21 -12.58 -4.72
N GLN A 68 4.03 -13.22 -3.56
CA GLN A 68 3.40 -14.54 -3.46
C GLN A 68 1.99 -14.54 -4.07
N VAL A 69 1.18 -13.50 -3.84
CA VAL A 69 -0.16 -13.38 -4.40
C VAL A 69 -0.11 -13.23 -5.92
N LEU A 70 0.75 -12.34 -6.43
CA LEU A 70 0.85 -12.06 -7.86
C LEU A 70 1.40 -13.26 -8.66
N THR A 71 2.36 -14.00 -8.11
CA THR A 71 3.03 -15.09 -8.83
C THR A 71 2.40 -16.46 -8.66
N ARG A 72 1.45 -16.62 -7.72
CA ARG A 72 0.77 -17.91 -7.55
C ARG A 72 -0.03 -18.28 -8.81
N PRO A 73 -0.18 -19.56 -9.14
CA PRO A 73 -1.06 -20.00 -10.22
C PRO A 73 -2.50 -19.49 -10.03
N CYS A 74 -3.17 -19.12 -11.11
CA CYS A 74 -4.60 -18.84 -11.09
C CYS A 74 -5.39 -20.15 -11.10
N ALA A 75 -5.64 -20.72 -9.93
CA ALA A 75 -6.38 -21.98 -9.79
C ALA A 75 -7.89 -21.73 -9.91
N ASN A 76 -8.49 -21.95 -11.10
CA ASN A 76 -9.94 -21.85 -11.40
C ASN A 76 -10.69 -20.64 -10.80
N SER A 77 -9.96 -19.62 -10.36
CA SER A 77 -10.47 -18.51 -9.58
C SER A 77 -10.69 -17.32 -10.51
N PHE A 78 -11.75 -16.55 -10.27
CA PHE A 78 -11.99 -15.30 -10.99
C PHE A 78 -10.98 -14.17 -10.67
N LEU A 79 -10.02 -14.42 -9.77
CA LEU A 79 -8.97 -13.48 -9.39
C LEU A 79 -8.10 -13.10 -10.60
N GLN A 80 -7.92 -11.79 -10.77
CA GLN A 80 -7.10 -11.20 -11.83
C GLN A 80 -5.68 -10.87 -11.36
N ILE A 81 -5.39 -10.99 -10.06
CA ILE A 81 -4.10 -10.66 -9.43
C ILE A 81 -3.23 -11.91 -9.16
N CYS A 82 -3.21 -12.86 -10.07
CA CYS A 82 -2.42 -14.10 -10.00
C CYS A 82 -1.81 -14.43 -11.36
N GLY A 83 -0.85 -15.36 -11.40
CA GLY A 83 -0.22 -15.85 -12.63
C GLY A 83 0.73 -14.85 -13.31
N PHE A 84 1.13 -13.78 -12.61
CA PHE A 84 2.15 -12.86 -13.08
C PHE A 84 3.55 -13.46 -12.94
N ARG A 85 4.48 -12.95 -13.72
CA ARG A 85 5.92 -13.23 -13.60
C ARG A 85 6.65 -11.92 -13.34
N ALA A 86 7.61 -11.94 -12.44
CA ALA A 86 8.54 -10.83 -12.28
C ALA A 86 9.47 -10.79 -13.51
N VAL A 87 9.45 -9.68 -14.25
CA VAL A 87 10.29 -9.48 -15.45
C VAL A 87 11.42 -8.48 -15.21
N HIS A 88 11.29 -7.65 -14.18
CA HIS A 88 12.35 -6.77 -13.70
C HIS A 88 12.34 -6.77 -12.18
N PHE A 89 13.53 -6.78 -11.59
CA PHE A 89 13.71 -6.74 -10.15
C PHE A 89 14.89 -5.83 -9.85
N ASP A 90 14.64 -4.76 -9.13
CA ASP A 90 15.68 -3.95 -8.53
C ASP A 90 15.44 -3.77 -7.02
N ASP A 91 16.29 -2.95 -6.42
CA ASP A 91 16.25 -2.68 -5.00
C ASP A 91 14.87 -2.13 -4.59
N VAL A 92 14.30 -1.14 -5.28
CA VAL A 92 13.06 -0.45 -4.92
C VAL A 92 11.82 -1.03 -5.60
N GLU A 93 11.96 -1.56 -6.80
CA GLU A 93 10.90 -1.88 -7.74
C GLU A 93 10.93 -3.36 -8.14
N VAL A 94 9.73 -3.94 -8.31
CA VAL A 94 9.54 -5.16 -9.08
C VAL A 94 8.47 -4.92 -10.12
N LEU A 95 8.78 -5.26 -11.38
CA LEU A 95 7.82 -5.22 -12.46
C LEU A 95 7.28 -6.63 -12.70
N TYR A 96 5.97 -6.76 -12.61
CA TYR A 96 5.25 -7.99 -12.87
C TYR A 96 4.46 -7.87 -14.17
N GLN A 97 4.57 -8.89 -15.03
CA GLN A 97 3.80 -8.98 -16.25
C GLN A 97 3.08 -10.33 -16.34
N ARG A 98 1.89 -10.31 -16.93
CA ARG A 98 1.13 -11.52 -17.25
C ARG A 98 0.68 -11.43 -18.70
N THR A 99 0.80 -12.51 -19.44
CA THR A 99 0.24 -12.61 -20.78
C THR A 99 -1.21 -13.10 -20.68
N VAL A 100 -2.17 -12.35 -21.22
CA VAL A 100 -3.58 -12.73 -21.25
C VAL A 100 -4.06 -12.73 -22.71
N GLY A 101 -4.29 -13.92 -23.28
CA GLY A 101 -4.82 -14.06 -24.65
C GLY A 101 -4.05 -13.23 -25.70
N ASN A 102 -4.76 -12.75 -26.73
CA ASN A 102 -4.30 -12.02 -27.93
C ASN A 102 -3.49 -10.71 -27.69
N GLY A 103 -2.45 -10.72 -26.85
CA GLY A 103 -1.51 -9.60 -26.69
C GLY A 103 -1.84 -8.59 -25.59
N LEU A 104 -2.71 -8.92 -24.62
CA LEU A 104 -2.89 -8.07 -23.44
C LEU A 104 -1.83 -8.38 -22.38
N PHE A 105 -1.11 -7.35 -21.96
CA PHE A 105 -0.07 -7.40 -20.94
C PHE A 105 -0.40 -6.43 -19.81
N PRO A 106 -1.23 -6.82 -18.82
CA PRO A 106 -1.28 -6.09 -17.57
C PRO A 106 0.12 -6.08 -16.95
N GLU A 107 0.53 -4.89 -16.52
CA GLU A 107 1.80 -4.64 -15.87
C GLU A 107 1.54 -4.10 -14.47
N ILE A 108 2.13 -4.73 -13.45
CA ILE A 108 2.04 -4.29 -12.06
C ILE A 108 3.43 -3.93 -11.59
N ARG A 109 3.65 -2.66 -11.27
CA ARG A 109 4.84 -2.15 -10.61
C ARG A 109 4.60 -2.18 -9.11
N VAL A 110 5.48 -2.84 -8.35
CA VAL A 110 5.46 -2.83 -6.89
C VAL A 110 6.68 -2.10 -6.37
N LEU A 111 6.47 -1.01 -5.63
CA LEU A 111 7.52 -0.19 -5.02
C LEU A 111 7.61 -0.46 -3.50
N SER A 112 8.81 -0.41 -2.93
CA SER A 112 9.03 -0.48 -1.47
C SER A 112 10.18 0.42 -1.03
N GLY A 113 9.95 1.19 0.03
CA GLY A 113 10.88 2.19 0.55
C GLY A 113 11.95 1.64 1.51
N ALA A 114 11.63 0.62 2.32
CA ALA A 114 12.57 0.14 3.35
C ALA A 114 13.65 -0.78 2.79
N LEU A 115 14.88 -0.59 3.25
CA LEU A 115 16.05 -1.38 2.90
C LEU A 115 16.04 -2.73 3.63
N THR A 116 15.73 -2.70 4.92
CA THR A 116 15.57 -3.90 5.75
C THR A 116 14.33 -3.78 6.63
N PRO A 117 13.86 -4.88 7.24
CA PRO A 117 12.81 -4.80 8.24
C PRO A 117 13.24 -4.13 9.56
N ARG A 118 14.55 -3.94 9.82
CA ARG A 118 15.06 -3.46 11.11
C ARG A 118 15.27 -1.95 11.06
N HIS A 119 14.56 -1.22 11.91
CA HIS A 119 14.67 0.24 11.99
C HIS A 119 16.10 0.71 12.26
N THR A 120 16.79 0.07 13.20
CA THR A 120 18.15 0.44 13.61
C THR A 120 19.18 0.31 12.48
N VAL A 121 18.98 -0.62 11.55
CA VAL A 121 19.83 -0.74 10.35
C VAL A 121 19.52 0.39 9.37
N ASN A 122 18.22 0.66 9.17
CA ASN A 122 17.74 1.69 8.24
C ASN A 122 18.07 3.12 8.70
N THR A 123 18.23 3.36 10.00
CA THR A 123 18.57 4.69 10.56
C THR A 123 19.99 4.80 11.11
N GLY A 124 20.71 3.68 11.24
CA GLY A 124 22.09 3.61 11.72
C GLY A 124 23.08 3.36 10.59
N GLU A 125 23.75 2.20 10.64
CA GLU A 125 24.87 1.83 9.76
C GLU A 125 24.59 2.05 8.26
N ARG A 126 23.35 1.77 7.81
CA ARG A 126 22.96 1.87 6.40
C ARG A 126 22.04 3.06 6.11
N ALA A 127 22.06 4.09 6.94
CA ALA A 127 21.18 5.26 6.80
C ALA A 127 21.32 5.99 5.46
N VAL A 128 22.55 6.08 4.91
CA VAL A 128 22.80 6.72 3.62
C VAL A 128 22.13 5.95 2.48
N GLU A 129 22.29 4.62 2.47
CA GLU A 129 21.67 3.74 1.48
C GLU A 129 20.15 3.73 1.61
N GLN A 130 19.62 3.64 2.84
CA GLN A 130 18.18 3.76 3.10
C GLN A 130 17.61 5.09 2.59
N ARG A 131 18.34 6.20 2.76
CA ARG A 131 17.90 7.51 2.25
C ARG A 131 17.83 7.51 0.72
N ALA A 132 18.87 7.01 0.05
CA ALA A 132 18.90 6.92 -1.41
C ALA A 132 17.74 6.06 -1.95
N ARG A 133 17.49 4.92 -1.30
CA ARG A 133 16.38 4.01 -1.60
C ARG A 133 15.02 4.66 -1.42
N ALA A 134 14.79 5.32 -0.29
CA ALA A 134 13.54 6.04 0.00
C ALA A 134 13.25 7.12 -1.04
N GLN A 135 14.27 7.91 -1.40
CA GLN A 135 14.16 8.93 -2.44
C GLN A 135 13.88 8.34 -3.82
N LYS A 136 14.49 7.20 -4.16
CA LYS A 136 14.19 6.50 -5.42
C LYS A 136 12.74 6.00 -5.44
N ALA A 137 12.25 5.40 -4.34
CA ALA A 137 10.86 4.97 -4.22
C ALA A 137 9.86 6.13 -4.34
N GLU A 138 10.12 7.25 -3.67
CA GLU A 138 9.29 8.46 -3.75
C GLU A 138 9.27 9.03 -5.18
N ARG A 139 10.42 9.10 -5.86
CA ARG A 139 10.48 9.55 -7.26
C ARG A 139 9.70 8.61 -8.19
N SER A 140 9.87 7.30 -8.05
CA SER A 140 9.13 6.32 -8.86
C SER A 140 7.63 6.40 -8.62
N PHE A 141 7.20 6.55 -7.36
CA PHE A 141 5.79 6.71 -7.01
C PHE A 141 5.18 7.97 -7.64
N ASN A 142 5.88 9.10 -7.55
CA ASN A 142 5.41 10.36 -8.14
C ASN A 142 5.40 10.30 -9.68
N ALA A 143 6.40 9.66 -10.29
CA ALA A 143 6.43 9.44 -11.74
C ALA A 143 5.27 8.54 -12.22
N SER A 144 4.78 7.64 -11.38
CA SER A 144 3.68 6.73 -11.74
C SER A 144 2.37 7.44 -12.10
N PHE A 145 2.14 8.67 -11.64
CA PHE A 145 0.95 9.43 -12.01
C PHE A 145 0.89 9.80 -13.51
N ALA A 146 2.03 9.82 -14.18
CA ALA A 146 2.13 10.11 -15.61
C ALA A 146 2.07 8.84 -16.49
N ASP A 147 2.40 7.66 -15.96
CA ASP A 147 2.59 6.45 -16.77
C ASP A 147 1.62 5.29 -16.42
N SER A 148 0.91 5.38 -15.30
CA SER A 148 0.03 4.33 -14.78
C SER A 148 -1.44 4.68 -14.98
N ASP A 149 -2.29 3.66 -15.10
CA ASP A 149 -3.75 3.78 -15.09
C ASP A 149 -4.31 3.80 -13.66
N LEU A 150 -3.66 3.10 -12.74
CA LEU A 150 -3.99 3.05 -11.32
C LEU A 150 -2.72 3.28 -10.50
N VAL A 151 -2.82 4.14 -9.49
CA VAL A 151 -1.78 4.31 -8.48
C VAL A 151 -2.38 4.01 -7.11
N ILE A 152 -1.78 3.06 -6.37
CA ILE A 152 -2.17 2.72 -5.01
C ILE A 152 -0.99 3.04 -4.09
N TYR A 153 -1.26 3.67 -2.96
CA TYR A 153 -0.30 3.86 -1.87
C TYR A 153 -0.80 3.13 -0.62
N VAL A 154 0.08 2.35 0.01
CA VAL A 154 -0.09 1.69 1.31
C VAL A 154 1.03 2.15 2.23
N GLY A 155 0.73 2.63 3.43
CA GLY A 155 1.76 3.10 4.35
C GLY A 155 1.24 4.07 5.40
N HIS A 156 2.10 5.01 5.81
CA HIS A 156 1.73 6.07 6.76
C HIS A 156 1.36 7.36 6.04
N SER A 157 0.28 8.00 6.49
CA SER A 157 -0.10 9.37 6.10
C SER A 157 0.67 10.43 6.91
N ARG A 158 1.21 10.05 8.08
CA ARG A 158 1.97 10.92 8.99
C ARG A 158 1.23 12.22 9.32
N GLU A 159 -0.03 12.14 9.72
CA GLU A 159 -0.85 13.32 10.04
C GLU A 159 -0.92 14.31 8.85
N GLY A 160 -1.05 13.77 7.64
CA GLY A 160 -1.09 14.54 6.39
C GLY A 160 0.27 14.99 5.85
N GLY A 161 1.37 14.53 6.44
CA GLY A 161 2.72 14.78 5.95
C GLY A 161 3.17 13.90 4.78
N GLY A 162 2.59 12.70 4.66
CA GLY A 162 2.92 11.70 3.64
C GLY A 162 2.19 11.91 2.31
N PRO A 163 2.30 10.99 1.33
CA PRO A 163 3.00 9.69 1.36
C PRO A 163 4.47 9.74 1.81
N ASP A 164 4.96 8.72 2.51
CA ASP A 164 6.31 8.69 3.09
C ASP A 164 7.01 7.35 2.83
N PHE A 165 8.22 7.40 2.28
CA PHE A 165 9.05 6.24 1.96
C PHE A 165 10.30 6.13 2.84
N ALA A 166 10.47 7.05 3.80
CA ALA A 166 11.61 7.09 4.69
C ALA A 166 11.26 6.61 6.12
N PRO A 167 12.24 6.14 6.90
CA PRO A 167 12.04 5.88 8.32
C PRO A 167 11.44 7.10 9.04
N PRO A 168 10.59 6.90 10.07
CA PRO A 168 10.03 8.01 10.83
C PRO A 168 11.14 8.87 11.44
N ARG A 169 10.98 10.19 11.37
CA ARG A 169 11.75 11.10 12.21
C ARG A 169 11.34 10.93 13.66
N LEU A 170 12.31 10.73 14.55
CA LEU A 170 12.05 10.58 15.98
C LEU A 170 12.49 11.83 16.75
N LYS A 171 11.65 12.28 17.68
CA LYS A 171 11.94 13.30 18.70
C LYS A 171 11.63 12.70 20.06
N ASN A 172 12.63 12.63 20.94
CA ASN A 172 12.51 12.02 22.26
C ASN A 172 11.97 10.57 22.22
N GLY A 173 12.42 9.78 21.23
CA GLY A 173 12.05 8.37 21.09
C GLY A 173 10.60 8.12 20.63
N ARG A 174 9.91 9.14 20.11
CA ARG A 174 8.58 9.07 19.50
C ARG A 174 8.59 9.72 18.12
N VAL A 175 7.65 9.36 17.25
CA VAL A 175 7.52 9.97 15.92
C VAL A 175 7.26 11.48 16.06
N ASP A 176 8.04 12.30 15.35
CA ASP A 176 7.92 13.76 15.34
C ASP A 176 6.82 14.22 14.36
N TYR A 177 5.56 13.97 14.72
CA TYR A 177 4.41 14.36 13.92
C TYR A 177 4.33 15.87 13.64
N SER A 178 4.85 16.70 14.54
CA SER A 178 4.87 18.16 14.37
C SER A 178 5.69 18.58 13.13
N SER A 179 6.81 17.90 12.88
CA SER A 179 7.61 18.13 11.68
C SER A 179 6.86 17.75 10.40
N TYR A 180 6.07 16.67 10.44
CA TYR A 180 5.31 16.19 9.28
C TYR A 180 4.13 17.12 8.95
N GLN A 181 3.35 17.53 9.96
CA GLN A 181 2.23 18.46 9.82
C GLN A 181 2.68 19.84 9.30
N LYS A 182 3.87 20.32 9.71
CA LYS A 182 4.39 21.60 9.26
C LYS A 182 4.97 21.56 7.86
N ALA A 183 5.78 20.54 7.56
CA ALA A 183 6.53 20.50 6.30
C ALA A 183 5.70 19.95 5.13
N ARG A 184 4.82 18.97 5.39
CA ARG A 184 3.93 18.34 4.41
C ARG A 184 4.61 17.99 3.07
N VAL A 185 5.84 17.46 3.14
CA VAL A 185 6.68 17.23 1.95
C VAL A 185 6.04 16.22 1.00
N GLY A 186 5.63 15.05 1.52
CA GLY A 186 5.02 14.00 0.73
C GLY A 186 3.71 14.44 0.09
N SER A 187 2.86 15.16 0.83
CA SER A 187 1.58 15.64 0.31
C SER A 187 1.78 16.68 -0.79
N ARG A 188 2.77 17.57 -0.63
CA ARG A 188 3.12 18.58 -1.64
C ARG A 188 3.59 17.93 -2.93
N LEU A 189 4.51 16.97 -2.85
CA LEU A 189 5.02 16.24 -4.01
C LEU A 189 3.92 15.43 -4.70
N LEU A 190 3.02 14.80 -3.92
CA LEU A 190 1.84 14.14 -4.45
C LEU A 190 0.95 15.12 -5.22
N MET A 191 0.64 16.30 -4.66
CA MET A 191 -0.19 17.31 -5.32
C MET A 191 0.47 17.87 -6.57
N GLU A 192 1.77 18.12 -6.53
CA GLU A 192 2.55 18.55 -7.67
C GLU A 192 2.49 17.52 -8.81
N SER A 193 2.68 16.24 -8.50
CA SER A 193 2.63 15.14 -9.47
C SER A 193 1.24 14.97 -10.08
N LEU A 194 0.20 15.04 -9.25
CA LEU A 194 -1.19 14.98 -9.72
C LEU A 194 -1.54 16.15 -10.63
N ARG A 195 -1.01 17.36 -10.38
CA ARG A 195 -1.29 18.55 -11.20
C ARG A 195 -0.47 18.59 -12.49
N SER A 196 0.82 18.23 -12.43
CA SER A 196 1.77 18.38 -13.54
C SER A 196 1.70 17.28 -14.61
N SER A 197 1.19 16.09 -14.29
CA SER A 197 1.20 14.96 -15.23
C SER A 197 0.33 15.24 -16.47
N GLN A 198 0.86 15.12 -17.69
CA GLN A 198 0.07 15.34 -18.92
C GLN A 198 -0.95 14.23 -19.17
N ARG A 199 -0.50 12.97 -19.05
CA ARG A 199 -1.37 11.80 -18.91
C ARG A 199 -1.73 11.66 -17.43
N LYS A 200 -3.02 11.54 -17.11
CA LYS A 200 -3.48 11.36 -15.73
C LYS A 200 -3.77 9.88 -15.47
N ALA A 201 -3.37 9.39 -14.31
CA ALA A 201 -3.92 8.14 -13.79
C ALA A 201 -5.45 8.22 -13.74
N ARG A 202 -6.11 7.11 -14.08
CA ARG A 202 -7.57 7.00 -14.07
C ARG A 202 -8.11 6.79 -12.66
N ALA A 203 -7.29 6.23 -11.78
CA ALA A 203 -7.65 6.01 -10.40
C ALA A 203 -6.45 6.17 -9.45
N LEU A 204 -6.75 6.65 -8.24
CA LEU A 204 -5.84 6.76 -7.11
C LEU A 204 -6.49 6.14 -5.87
N ALA A 205 -5.79 5.24 -5.19
CA ALA A 205 -6.15 4.78 -3.86
C ALA A 205 -5.06 5.14 -2.85
N LEU A 206 -5.37 6.00 -1.88
CA LEU A 206 -4.51 6.27 -0.74
C LEU A 206 -5.03 5.46 0.45
N LEU A 207 -4.41 4.33 0.71
CA LEU A 207 -4.80 3.40 1.77
C LEU A 207 -3.84 3.57 2.94
N SER A 208 -4.10 4.58 3.78
CA SER A 208 -3.34 4.81 5.03
C SER A 208 -4.22 5.47 6.09
N CYS A 209 -3.80 5.48 7.36
CA CYS A 209 -4.63 6.04 8.44
C CYS A 209 -5.11 7.47 8.12
N ASP A 210 -6.40 7.72 8.25
CA ASP A 210 -7.05 9.04 8.14
C ASP A 210 -6.74 9.85 6.88
N THR A 211 -6.47 9.20 5.75
CA THR A 211 -6.25 9.92 4.46
C THR A 211 -7.43 10.79 4.04
N THR A 212 -8.66 10.42 4.40
CA THR A 212 -9.83 11.28 4.15
C THR A 212 -9.70 12.61 4.87
N GLU A 213 -9.30 12.60 6.14
CA GLU A 213 -9.16 13.84 6.92
C GLU A 213 -8.05 14.72 6.34
N HIS A 214 -6.93 14.11 5.96
CA HIS A 214 -5.73 14.86 5.60
C HIS A 214 -5.65 15.29 4.12
N PHE A 215 -6.28 14.55 3.21
CA PHE A 215 -6.06 14.73 1.76
C PHE A 215 -7.33 14.96 0.95
N LEU A 216 -8.54 14.74 1.50
CA LEU A 216 -9.78 14.75 0.71
C LEU A 216 -9.95 16.04 -0.09
N ASN A 217 -9.79 17.19 0.54
CA ASN A 217 -10.02 18.48 -0.13
C ASN A 217 -9.06 18.67 -1.31
N GLU A 218 -7.77 18.43 -1.09
CA GLU A 218 -6.73 18.66 -2.11
C GLU A 218 -6.81 17.62 -3.24
N VAL A 219 -6.98 16.33 -2.90
CA VAL A 219 -7.03 15.24 -3.88
C VAL A 219 -8.34 15.27 -4.66
N SER A 220 -9.50 15.57 -4.04
CA SER A 220 -10.79 15.57 -4.74
C SER A 220 -10.90 16.69 -5.76
N GLN A 221 -10.30 17.84 -5.48
CA GLN A 221 -10.22 18.95 -6.44
C GLN A 221 -9.48 18.51 -7.72
N VAL A 222 -8.31 17.88 -7.57
CA VAL A 222 -7.54 17.40 -8.73
C VAL A 222 -8.21 16.20 -9.41
N GLY A 223 -8.80 15.30 -8.61
CA GLY A 223 -9.53 14.12 -9.08
C GLY A 223 -10.72 14.50 -9.96
N THR A 224 -11.53 15.45 -9.50
CA THR A 224 -12.69 15.96 -10.26
C THR A 224 -12.25 16.61 -11.57
N ALA A 225 -11.24 17.48 -11.51
CA ALA A 225 -10.71 18.15 -12.70
C ALA A 225 -10.16 17.17 -13.75
N SER A 226 -9.60 16.04 -13.29
CA SER A 226 -8.96 15.03 -14.14
C SER A 226 -9.86 13.83 -14.46
N ARG A 227 -11.11 13.81 -13.97
CA ARG A 227 -12.02 12.64 -14.00
C ARG A 227 -11.36 11.36 -13.44
N MET A 228 -10.49 11.51 -12.44
CA MET A 228 -9.81 10.42 -11.76
C MET A 228 -10.66 9.94 -10.59
N GLU A 229 -10.85 8.62 -10.49
CA GLU A 229 -11.49 7.99 -9.34
C GLU A 229 -10.54 8.02 -8.13
N VAL A 230 -11.04 8.42 -6.97
CA VAL A 230 -10.24 8.57 -5.76
C VAL A 230 -10.84 7.73 -4.64
N VAL A 231 -10.02 6.87 -4.04
CA VAL A 231 -10.36 6.12 -2.83
C VAL A 231 -9.43 6.53 -1.69
N LEU A 232 -10.03 6.98 -0.60
CA LEU A 232 -9.35 7.35 0.64
C LEU A 232 -9.91 6.50 1.79
N THR A 233 -9.06 6.19 2.76
CA THR A 233 -9.42 5.51 4.00
C THR A 233 -9.77 6.50 5.12
N ARG A 234 -10.63 6.06 6.04
CA ARG A 234 -10.95 6.74 7.31
C ARG A 234 -10.48 5.88 8.47
N GLY A 235 -10.13 6.53 9.58
CA GLY A 235 -9.71 5.91 10.82
C GLY A 235 -8.33 5.29 10.76
N ASN A 236 -7.98 4.62 11.85
CA ASN A 236 -6.81 3.76 11.94
C ASN A 236 -7.03 2.50 11.10
N VAL A 237 -6.08 2.20 10.21
CA VAL A 237 -6.12 1.00 9.37
C VAL A 237 -4.85 0.20 9.60
N HIS A 238 -4.97 -1.08 9.94
CA HIS A 238 -3.83 -1.96 10.13
C HIS A 238 -3.12 -2.23 8.80
N ALA A 239 -1.82 -2.56 8.85
CA ALA A 239 -1.00 -2.75 7.66
C ALA A 239 -1.53 -3.86 6.76
N GLU A 240 -2.03 -4.93 7.38
CA GLU A 240 -2.63 -6.07 6.72
C GLU A 240 -3.89 -5.67 5.97
N ASP A 241 -4.76 -4.86 6.57
CA ASP A 241 -6.02 -4.42 5.96
C ASP A 241 -5.77 -3.43 4.82
N GLN A 242 -4.78 -2.54 4.96
CA GLN A 242 -4.35 -1.67 3.86
C GLN A 242 -3.82 -2.49 2.67
N THR A 243 -3.03 -3.53 2.95
CA THR A 243 -2.49 -4.43 1.91
C THR A 243 -3.59 -5.26 1.26
N ALA A 244 -4.52 -5.78 2.06
CA ALA A 244 -5.70 -6.49 1.58
C ALA A 244 -6.55 -5.58 0.66
N GLY A 245 -6.81 -4.34 1.09
CA GLY A 245 -7.48 -3.32 0.28
C GLY A 245 -6.73 -3.01 -1.03
N ALA A 246 -5.40 -2.95 -1.00
CA ALA A 246 -4.59 -2.75 -2.21
C ALA A 246 -4.71 -3.91 -3.20
N LEU A 247 -4.68 -5.16 -2.71
CA LEU A 247 -4.89 -6.34 -3.55
C LEU A 247 -6.30 -6.36 -4.15
N ALA A 248 -7.33 -6.01 -3.36
CA ALA A 248 -8.69 -5.86 -3.85
C ALA A 248 -8.80 -4.76 -4.92
N ALA A 249 -8.11 -3.62 -4.73
CA ALA A 249 -8.08 -2.52 -5.68
C ALA A 249 -7.46 -2.95 -7.03
N LEU A 250 -6.34 -3.68 -6.99
CA LEU A 250 -5.70 -4.24 -8.19
C LEU A 250 -6.66 -5.20 -8.91
N ASP A 251 -7.31 -6.12 -8.17
CA ASP A 251 -8.23 -7.10 -8.73
C ASP A 251 -9.46 -6.45 -9.39
N LEU A 252 -10.12 -5.53 -8.69
CA LEU A 252 -11.25 -4.77 -9.22
C LEU A 252 -10.85 -3.99 -10.47
N PHE A 253 -9.74 -3.26 -10.41
CA PHE A 253 -9.33 -2.46 -11.55
C PHE A 253 -8.97 -3.33 -12.78
N LEU A 254 -8.35 -4.49 -12.58
CA LEU A 254 -8.09 -5.43 -13.68
C LEU A 254 -9.37 -6.03 -14.28
N ARG A 255 -10.43 -6.22 -13.48
CA ARG A 255 -11.72 -6.77 -13.95
C ARG A 255 -12.59 -5.78 -14.70
N GLN A 256 -12.65 -4.54 -14.22
CA GLN A 256 -13.65 -3.55 -14.66
C GLN A 256 -13.07 -2.18 -14.99
N GLY A 257 -11.77 -1.94 -14.77
CA GLY A 257 -11.13 -0.66 -15.05
C GLY A 257 -11.56 0.48 -14.12
N SER A 258 -12.07 0.15 -12.93
CA SER A 258 -12.54 1.10 -11.91
C SER A 258 -12.40 0.50 -10.51
N LEU A 259 -12.26 1.37 -9.50
CA LEU A 259 -12.28 1.03 -8.07
C LEU A 259 -13.70 0.98 -7.49
N SER A 260 -14.74 1.10 -8.31
CA SER A 260 -16.13 1.04 -7.86
C SER A 260 -16.38 -0.24 -7.06
N GLY A 261 -16.89 -0.06 -5.82
CA GLY A 261 -17.09 -1.13 -4.85
C GLY A 261 -15.96 -1.27 -3.82
N LEU A 262 -14.77 -0.73 -4.06
CA LEU A 262 -13.63 -0.86 -3.14
C LEU A 262 -13.92 -0.27 -1.75
N SER A 263 -14.65 0.84 -1.66
CA SER A 263 -15.00 1.46 -0.37
C SER A 263 -15.86 0.54 0.52
N GLN A 264 -16.77 -0.23 -0.07
CA GLN A 264 -17.57 -1.23 0.63
C GLN A 264 -16.68 -2.38 1.15
N PHE A 265 -15.70 -2.80 0.34
CA PHE A 265 -14.71 -3.80 0.75
C PHE A 265 -13.83 -3.33 1.91
N VAL A 266 -13.29 -2.11 1.81
CA VAL A 266 -12.42 -1.53 2.85
C VAL A 266 -13.17 -1.37 4.16
N ALA A 267 -14.43 -0.93 4.12
CA ALA A 267 -15.27 -0.86 5.32
C ALA A 267 -15.51 -2.24 5.95
N ALA A 268 -15.79 -3.27 5.13
CA ALA A 268 -15.99 -4.63 5.62
C ALA A 268 -14.71 -5.23 6.25
N SER A 269 -13.53 -4.99 5.66
CA SER A 269 -12.27 -5.47 6.24
C SER A 269 -11.94 -4.82 7.58
N GLN A 270 -12.25 -3.52 7.73
CA GLN A 270 -12.07 -2.83 9.01
C GLN A 270 -12.95 -3.44 10.11
N VAL A 271 -14.20 -3.80 9.80
CA VAL A 271 -15.09 -4.48 10.76
C VAL A 271 -14.54 -5.85 11.18
N LEU A 272 -14.02 -6.64 10.23
CA LEU A 272 -13.43 -7.95 10.52
C LEU A 272 -12.16 -7.85 11.39
N SER A 273 -11.33 -6.82 11.17
CA SER A 273 -10.13 -6.60 11.98
C SER A 273 -10.45 -6.27 13.45
N GLN A 274 -11.54 -5.54 13.69
CA GLN A 274 -11.99 -5.15 15.03
C GLN A 274 -12.58 -6.33 15.80
N SER A 275 -13.23 -7.27 15.12
CA SER A 275 -13.81 -8.47 15.76
C SER A 275 -12.78 -9.56 16.05
N MET A 276 -11.60 -9.52 15.43
CA MET A 276 -10.49 -10.47 15.63
C MET A 276 -9.42 -9.99 16.61
N GLN A 277 -9.59 -8.82 17.24
CA GLN A 277 -8.73 -8.42 18.35
C GLN A 277 -8.87 -9.47 19.46
N PRO A 278 -7.78 -10.07 19.97
CA PRO A 278 -7.86 -11.05 21.03
C PRO A 278 -8.60 -10.40 22.20
N VAL A 279 -9.71 -11.02 22.63
CA VAL A 279 -10.38 -10.65 23.87
C VAL A 279 -9.31 -10.78 24.95
N ASN A 280 -8.86 -9.64 25.49
CA ASN A 280 -7.97 -9.62 26.64
C ASN A 280 -8.67 -10.44 27.73
N THR A 281 -8.22 -11.67 27.93
CA THR A 281 -8.70 -12.52 29.00
C THR A 281 -8.31 -11.79 30.29
N PRO A 282 -9.28 -11.39 31.14
CA PRO A 282 -8.95 -10.72 32.39
C PRO A 282 -8.01 -11.63 33.17
N GLY A 283 -6.85 -11.11 33.55
CA GLY A 283 -5.81 -11.88 34.19
C GLY A 283 -6.38 -12.69 35.36
N MET A 284 -6.22 -14.02 35.28
CA MET A 284 -6.33 -14.87 36.45
C MET A 284 -5.26 -14.41 37.44
N SER A 285 -5.68 -13.60 38.40
CA SER A 285 -4.95 -13.32 39.63
C SER A 285 -4.67 -14.66 40.31
N ARG A 286 -3.45 -15.16 40.17
CA ARG A 286 -2.95 -16.25 41.02
C ARG A 286 -2.85 -15.70 42.44
N ARG A 287 -3.73 -16.17 43.32
CA ARG A 287 -3.46 -16.25 44.75
C ARG A 287 -2.72 -17.55 45.02
#